data_AF-B8EP44-F1
#
_entry.id   AF-B8EP44-F1
#
_cell.length_a   1.000
_cell.length_b   1.000
_cell.length_c   1.000
_cell.angle_alpha   90.00
_cell.angle_beta   90.00
_cell.angle_gamma   90.00
#
_symmetry.space_group_name_H-M   'P 1'
#
loop_
_entity.id
_entity.type
_entity.pdbx_description
1 polymer ?
#
loop_
_entity_poly.entity_id
_entity_poly.type
_entity_poly.pdbx_seq_one_letter_code
_entity_poly.pdbx_strand_id
1 'polypeptide(L)'
;MNYISAPPALLPARAGVGFKPEHFDGIAAERQPLGFFEVHAENYMGAGGVPHAQLRFLRERYALSLHGVGLSIGSPEPLDRDHLSRLRRLCALYQPESFSEHLAWSSHGGVYFNDLLPLPYTEETLAGVAAHVDETQTALGGRILIENPATYVRFSQSDIPETEFLAELARRTGCGLLLDLNNVFVSARNHGESALGYLASFPLRSVGEIHLAGFFDASEEAAAPLLIDSHGATVADEVVSLFEWTIEQTGPLPTLIEWDNDVPDWPVLLAEAMKAQDRLRHAERGYARRLDRRAL
;
A
#
# COMPACT_ATOMS: atom_id res chain seq x y z
N MET A 1 -7.52 -30.98 20.97
CA MET A 1 -8.16 -29.67 20.82
C MET A 1 -7.89 -29.20 19.41
N ASN A 2 -8.86 -29.33 18.52
CA ASN A 2 -8.73 -28.86 17.15
C ASN A 2 -8.94 -27.34 17.17
N TYR A 3 -7.86 -26.58 17.09
CA TYR A 3 -7.92 -25.16 16.75
C TYR A 3 -8.34 -25.09 15.28
N ILE A 4 -9.64 -24.89 15.05
CA ILE A 4 -10.09 -24.36 13.76
C ILE A 4 -9.54 -22.93 13.74
N SER A 5 -8.47 -22.70 12.98
CA SER A 5 -7.98 -21.35 12.73
C SER A 5 -9.13 -20.56 12.13
N ALA A 6 -9.52 -19.45 12.78
CA ALA A 6 -10.41 -18.50 12.15
C ALA A 6 -9.82 -18.12 10.77
N PRO A 7 -10.64 -17.92 9.73
CA PRO A 7 -10.14 -17.41 8.46
C PRO A 7 -9.37 -16.10 8.73
N PRO A 8 -8.26 -15.83 8.01
CA PRO A 8 -7.52 -14.59 8.19
C PRO A 8 -8.49 -13.42 8.04
N ALA A 9 -8.49 -12.52 9.02
CA ALA A 9 -9.32 -11.33 9.00
C ALA A 9 -8.82 -10.44 7.86
N LEU A 10 -9.66 -10.19 6.86
CA LEU A 10 -9.35 -9.32 5.73
C LEU A 10 -9.77 -7.89 6.06
N LEU A 11 -9.06 -6.92 5.50
CA LEU A 11 -9.49 -5.53 5.55
C LEU A 11 -10.90 -5.38 4.95
N PRO A 12 -11.76 -4.55 5.55
CA PRO A 12 -13.07 -4.26 4.98
C PRO A 12 -12.92 -3.48 3.68
N ALA A 13 -13.75 -3.78 2.66
CA ALA A 13 -13.83 -3.03 1.40
C ALA A 13 -14.48 -1.65 1.60
N ARG A 14 -13.81 -0.81 2.38
CA ARG A 14 -14.23 0.50 2.88
C ARG A 14 -13.03 1.43 2.87
N ALA A 15 -13.30 2.73 2.97
CA ALA A 15 -12.23 3.71 3.08
C ALA A 15 -11.53 3.62 4.45
N GLY A 16 -10.21 3.76 4.44
CA GLY A 16 -9.35 3.95 5.60
C GLY A 16 -8.50 5.21 5.43
N VAL A 17 -7.71 5.52 6.47
CA VAL A 17 -6.72 6.62 6.44
C VAL A 17 -5.44 6.20 7.14
N GLY A 18 -4.30 6.75 6.69
CA GLY A 18 -3.05 6.66 7.44
C GLY A 18 -3.18 7.40 8.77
N PHE A 19 -2.90 6.73 9.88
CA PHE A 19 -3.03 7.35 11.21
C PHE A 19 -1.84 8.26 11.51
N LYS A 20 -2.14 9.53 11.83
CA LYS A 20 -1.19 10.50 12.35
C LYS A 20 -1.50 10.83 13.82
N PRO A 21 -0.51 10.83 14.73
CA PRO A 21 -0.74 11.07 16.16
C PRO A 21 -1.46 12.39 16.48
N GLU A 22 -1.26 13.43 15.66
CA GLU A 22 -1.92 14.74 15.77
C GLU A 22 -3.45 14.69 15.58
N HIS A 23 -3.96 13.66 14.89
CA HIS A 23 -5.41 13.47 14.71
C HIS A 23 -6.07 12.68 15.83
N PHE A 24 -5.29 12.17 16.80
CA PHE A 24 -5.79 11.23 17.80
C PHE A 24 -6.97 11.79 18.61
N ASP A 25 -6.91 13.05 19.05
CA ASP A 25 -7.98 13.63 19.85
C ASP A 25 -9.31 13.71 19.07
N GLY A 26 -9.24 14.05 17.78
CA GLY A 26 -10.39 14.06 16.88
C GLY A 26 -10.95 12.66 16.63
N ILE A 27 -10.07 11.67 16.44
CA ILE A 27 -10.45 10.26 16.25
C ILE A 27 -11.04 9.67 17.55
N ALA A 28 -10.51 10.04 18.71
CA ALA A 28 -10.92 9.48 20.00
C ALA A 28 -12.23 10.07 20.54
N ALA A 29 -12.59 11.28 20.10
CA ALA A 29 -13.81 11.97 20.53
C ALA A 29 -15.09 11.19 20.18
N GLU A 30 -15.12 10.52 19.03
CA GLU A 30 -16.25 9.69 18.58
C GLU A 30 -15.83 8.61 17.59
N ARG A 31 -16.72 7.64 17.33
CA ARG A 31 -16.44 6.58 16.37
C ARG A 31 -16.53 7.12 14.93
N GLN A 32 -15.37 7.20 14.28
CA GLN A 32 -15.22 7.60 12.89
C GLN A 32 -15.85 6.60 11.90
N PRO A 33 -16.43 7.07 10.78
CA PRO A 33 -17.08 6.24 9.75
C PRO A 33 -16.09 5.53 8.80
N LEU A 34 -14.93 5.11 9.30
CA LEU A 34 -13.87 4.45 8.54
C LEU A 34 -13.92 2.92 8.71
N GLY A 35 -13.39 2.20 7.72
CA GLY A 35 -13.22 0.75 7.77
C GLY A 35 -12.00 0.32 8.57
N PHE A 36 -10.89 1.01 8.38
CA PHE A 36 -9.60 0.66 8.95
C PHE A 36 -8.69 1.89 9.09
N PHE A 37 -7.61 1.73 9.85
CA PHE A 37 -6.48 2.66 9.88
C PHE A 37 -5.22 1.93 9.44
N GLU A 38 -4.35 2.63 8.73
CA GLU A 38 -3.00 2.14 8.44
C GLU A 38 -1.97 2.86 9.31
N VAL A 39 -0.90 2.15 9.67
CA VAL A 39 0.28 2.74 10.32
C VAL A 39 1.57 2.17 9.74
N HIS A 40 2.62 2.99 9.70
CA HIS A 40 3.95 2.49 9.37
C HIS A 40 4.51 1.62 10.49
N ALA A 41 4.93 0.40 10.19
CA ALA A 41 5.36 -0.59 11.16
C ALA A 41 6.53 -0.08 12.01
N GLU A 42 7.50 0.59 11.40
CA GLU A 42 8.73 1.09 12.00
C GLU A 42 8.46 2.05 13.16
N ASN A 43 7.39 2.85 13.08
CA ASN A 43 6.98 3.78 14.14
C ASN A 43 6.54 3.07 15.44
N TYR A 44 6.27 1.75 15.38
CA TYR A 44 5.76 0.96 16.50
C TYR A 44 6.68 -0.23 16.85
N MET A 45 7.90 -0.28 16.32
CA MET A 45 8.89 -1.30 16.68
C MET A 45 9.64 -1.01 18.00
N GLY A 46 9.32 0.12 18.65
CA GLY A 46 9.88 0.55 19.94
C GLY A 46 9.27 -0.15 21.17
N ALA A 47 9.70 0.27 22.36
CA ALA A 47 9.39 -0.41 23.62
C ALA A 47 8.01 -0.06 24.25
N GLY A 48 7.15 0.74 23.59
CA GLY A 48 5.85 1.15 24.14
C GLY A 48 5.58 2.66 24.10
N GLY A 49 4.84 3.16 25.10
CA GLY A 49 4.53 4.58 25.27
C GLY A 49 3.23 5.03 24.60
N VAL A 50 3.14 6.35 24.36
CA VAL A 50 1.95 6.99 23.75
C VAL A 50 1.60 6.37 22.39
N PRO A 51 2.54 6.13 21.45
CA PRO A 51 2.20 5.50 20.17
C PRO A 51 1.46 4.17 20.36
N HIS A 52 1.98 3.29 21.22
CA HIS A 52 1.34 1.99 21.48
C HIS A 52 0.00 2.11 22.21
N ALA A 53 -0.18 3.12 23.06
CA ALA A 53 -1.47 3.37 23.71
C ALA A 53 -2.53 3.81 22.68
N GLN A 54 -2.16 4.69 21.76
CA GLN A 54 -3.03 5.13 20.67
C GLN A 54 -3.34 3.99 19.70
N LEU A 55 -2.34 3.20 19.29
CA LEU A 55 -2.56 2.06 18.39
C LEU A 55 -3.44 0.98 19.02
N ARG A 56 -3.31 0.73 20.34
CA ARG A 56 -4.25 -0.16 21.06
C ARG A 56 -5.67 0.38 21.02
N PHE A 57 -5.86 1.69 21.24
CA PHE A 57 -7.18 2.32 21.14
C PHE A 57 -7.82 2.11 19.76
N LEU A 58 -7.03 2.28 18.69
CA LEU A 58 -7.48 2.05 17.31
C LEU A 58 -7.81 0.58 17.07
N ARG A 59 -6.92 -0.35 17.45
CA ARG A 59 -7.11 -1.79 17.25
C ARG A 59 -8.40 -2.32 17.86
N GLU A 60 -8.79 -1.80 19.02
CA GLU A 60 -10.03 -2.17 19.72
C GLU A 60 -11.31 -1.75 18.95
N ARG A 61 -11.20 -0.83 17.99
CA ARG A 61 -12.35 -0.16 17.36
C ARG A 61 -12.40 -0.33 15.84
N TYR A 62 -11.27 -0.59 15.22
CA TYR A 62 -11.07 -0.63 13.76
C TYR A 62 -10.20 -1.82 13.35
N ALA A 63 -10.32 -2.21 12.09
CA ALA A 63 -9.29 -3.03 11.45
C ALA A 63 -8.00 -2.21 11.29
N LEU A 64 -6.87 -2.88 11.24
CA LEU A 64 -5.55 -2.30 11.06
C LEU A 64 -4.87 -2.88 9.81
N SER A 65 -4.29 -1.98 9.03
CA SER A 65 -3.21 -2.29 8.09
C SER A 65 -1.89 -1.87 8.73
N LEU A 66 -0.85 -2.70 8.61
CA LEU A 66 0.52 -2.30 8.91
C LEU A 66 1.29 -2.21 7.60
N HIS A 67 1.91 -1.08 7.35
CA HIS A 67 2.71 -0.86 6.15
C HIS A 67 4.18 -0.73 6.53
N GLY A 68 5.06 -1.52 5.93
CA GLY A 68 6.50 -1.48 6.14
C GLY A 68 7.17 -0.55 5.15
N VAL A 69 8.14 0.21 5.62
CA VAL A 69 9.01 1.07 4.78
C VAL A 69 10.51 0.74 4.95
N GLY A 70 10.83 -0.19 5.86
CA GLY A 70 12.20 -0.43 6.31
C GLY A 70 12.71 -1.85 6.10
N LEU A 71 11.89 -2.80 5.63
CA LEU A 71 12.34 -4.19 5.44
C LEU A 71 13.24 -4.33 4.21
N SER A 72 13.11 -3.41 3.24
CA SER A 72 13.98 -3.34 2.06
C SER A 72 13.95 -4.62 1.22
N ILE A 73 12.75 -5.13 0.91
CA ILE A 73 12.51 -6.40 0.19
C ILE A 73 13.25 -6.48 -1.15
N GLY A 74 13.43 -5.35 -1.85
CA GLY A 74 14.17 -5.25 -3.10
C GLY A 74 15.69 -5.32 -2.99
N SER A 75 16.24 -5.44 -1.77
CA SER A 75 17.70 -5.45 -1.57
C SER A 75 18.35 -6.67 -2.19
N PRO A 76 19.59 -6.56 -2.72
CA PRO A 76 20.40 -7.73 -3.06
C PRO A 76 21.01 -8.43 -1.83
N GLU A 77 20.96 -7.79 -0.66
CA GLU A 77 21.43 -8.36 0.61
C GLU A 77 20.32 -9.11 1.33
N PRO A 78 20.64 -10.12 2.17
CA PRO A 78 19.64 -10.80 2.99
C PRO A 78 18.88 -9.85 3.91
N LEU A 79 17.62 -10.18 4.23
CA LEU A 79 16.81 -9.42 5.18
C LEU A 79 17.48 -9.30 6.56
N ASP A 80 17.35 -8.12 7.18
CA ASP A 80 17.76 -7.91 8.56
C ASP A 80 16.87 -8.73 9.51
N ARG A 81 17.48 -9.75 10.11
CA ARG A 81 16.80 -10.67 11.04
C ARG A 81 16.28 -9.98 12.30
N ASP A 82 16.98 -8.95 12.79
CA ASP A 82 16.55 -8.21 13.96
C ASP A 82 15.35 -7.31 13.63
N HIS A 83 15.36 -6.72 12.43
CA HIS A 83 14.19 -6.01 11.88
C HIS A 83 13.00 -6.95 11.73
N LEU A 84 13.16 -8.08 11.05
CA LEU A 84 12.10 -9.07 10.86
C LEU A 84 11.55 -9.60 12.19
N SER A 85 12.41 -9.75 13.20
CA SER A 85 12.02 -10.13 14.56
C SER A 85 11.17 -9.05 15.25
N ARG A 86 11.50 -7.76 15.07
CA ARG A 86 10.67 -6.63 15.56
C ARG A 86 9.31 -6.60 14.86
N LEU A 87 9.29 -6.74 13.54
CA LEU A 87 8.06 -6.78 12.76
C LEU A 87 7.15 -7.94 13.19
N ARG A 88 7.71 -9.14 13.32
CA ARG A 88 6.96 -10.31 13.82
C ARG A 88 6.34 -10.06 15.19
N ARG A 89 7.06 -9.43 16.12
CA ARG A 89 6.52 -9.08 17.44
C ARG A 89 5.37 -8.08 17.33
N LEU A 90 5.49 -7.09 16.46
CA LEU A 90 4.45 -6.09 16.23
C LEU A 90 3.17 -6.73 15.67
N CYS A 91 3.30 -7.54 14.61
CA CYS A 91 2.17 -8.27 14.01
C CYS A 91 1.54 -9.24 15.01
N ALA A 92 2.33 -9.93 15.85
CA ALA A 92 1.80 -10.80 16.90
C ALA A 92 1.02 -10.02 17.98
N LEU A 93 1.44 -8.79 18.30
CA LEU A 93 0.83 -7.95 19.33
C LEU A 93 -0.51 -7.35 18.86
N TYR A 94 -0.54 -6.83 17.64
CA TYR A 94 -1.71 -6.10 17.13
C TYR A 94 -2.61 -6.92 16.23
N GLN A 95 -2.12 -8.04 15.69
CA GLN A 95 -2.88 -8.94 14.82
C GLN A 95 -3.63 -8.17 13.72
N PRO A 96 -2.89 -7.43 12.87
CA PRO A 96 -3.49 -6.63 11.82
C PRO A 96 -4.16 -7.53 10.77
N GLU A 97 -5.15 -6.97 10.08
CA GLU A 97 -5.84 -7.62 8.98
C GLU A 97 -4.99 -7.64 7.70
N SER A 98 -4.01 -6.73 7.57
CA SER A 98 -3.08 -6.66 6.43
C SER A 98 -1.67 -6.27 6.89
N PHE A 99 -0.66 -6.79 6.20
CA PHE A 99 0.69 -6.25 6.20
C PHE A 99 1.16 -6.07 4.75
N SER A 100 1.67 -4.88 4.44
CA SER A 100 2.21 -4.51 3.13
C SER A 100 3.63 -3.98 3.24
N GLU A 101 4.40 -4.04 2.16
CA GLU A 101 5.76 -3.49 2.06
C GLU A 101 6.03 -3.08 0.61
N HIS A 102 6.93 -2.14 0.39
CA HIS A 102 7.25 -1.68 -0.96
C HIS A 102 8.13 -2.67 -1.74
N LEU A 103 7.89 -2.75 -3.05
CA LEU A 103 8.88 -3.30 -3.98
C LEU A 103 10.01 -2.28 -4.19
N ALA A 104 10.85 -2.13 -3.16
CA ALA A 104 11.98 -1.22 -3.17
C ALA A 104 13.08 -1.69 -2.21
N TRP A 105 14.23 -1.03 -2.26
CA TRP A 105 15.27 -1.18 -1.26
C TRP A 105 15.56 0.16 -0.58
N SER A 106 15.78 0.13 0.73
CA SER A 106 16.13 1.29 1.55
C SER A 106 17.41 1.06 2.35
N SER A 107 18.14 -0.02 2.04
CA SER A 107 19.41 -0.34 2.71
C SER A 107 20.45 -0.94 1.77
N HIS A 108 21.72 -0.55 1.93
CA HIS A 108 22.86 -1.12 1.22
C HIS A 108 24.16 -0.91 2.01
N GLY A 109 24.98 -1.97 2.14
CA GLY A 109 26.27 -1.89 2.83
C GLY A 109 26.18 -1.43 4.28
N GLY A 110 25.08 -1.74 4.97
CA GLY A 110 24.81 -1.31 6.35
C GLY A 110 24.37 0.16 6.52
N VAL A 111 24.10 0.87 5.43
CA VAL A 111 23.52 2.23 5.45
C VAL A 111 22.02 2.15 5.16
N TYR A 112 21.22 2.90 5.91
CA TYR A 112 19.79 3.09 5.66
C TYR A 112 19.56 4.41 4.91
N PHE A 113 18.70 4.36 3.90
CA PHE A 113 18.24 5.49 3.12
C PHE A 113 16.80 5.82 3.50
N ASN A 114 16.48 7.11 3.60
CA ASN A 114 15.11 7.53 3.87
C ASN A 114 14.20 7.42 2.62
N ASP A 115 14.80 7.15 1.46
CA ASP A 115 14.10 6.98 0.19
C ASP A 115 14.00 5.50 -0.19
N LEU A 116 12.92 5.17 -0.88
CA LEU A 116 12.68 3.87 -1.48
C LEU A 116 13.31 3.83 -2.86
N LEU A 117 14.39 3.06 -2.99
CA LEU A 117 15.21 3.06 -4.20
C LEU A 117 14.72 2.03 -5.21
N PRO A 118 14.76 2.37 -6.51
CA PRO A 118 14.27 1.50 -7.57
C PRO A 118 15.20 0.30 -7.77
N LEU A 119 14.65 -0.77 -8.33
CA LEU A 119 15.36 -2.01 -8.63
C LEU A 119 15.37 -2.30 -10.13
N PRO A 120 16.38 -2.99 -10.66
CA PRO A 120 16.35 -3.51 -12.03
C PRO A 120 15.40 -4.71 -12.10
N TYR A 121 14.44 -4.68 -13.02
CA TYR A 121 13.46 -5.75 -13.21
C TYR A 121 14.04 -6.87 -14.10
N THR A 122 14.88 -7.70 -13.48
CA THR A 122 15.49 -8.89 -14.07
C THR A 122 14.99 -10.15 -13.39
N GLU A 123 15.22 -11.31 -14.01
CA GLU A 123 14.92 -12.61 -13.39
C GLU A 123 15.73 -12.85 -12.11
N GLU A 124 16.95 -12.33 -12.03
CA GLU A 124 17.79 -12.41 -10.82
C GLU A 124 17.17 -11.62 -9.66
N THR A 125 16.78 -10.37 -9.90
CA THR A 125 16.09 -9.55 -8.90
C THR A 125 14.77 -10.17 -8.49
N LEU A 126 14.01 -10.70 -9.44
CA LEU A 126 12.74 -11.38 -9.18
C LEU A 126 12.91 -12.59 -8.25
N ALA A 127 13.95 -13.40 -8.48
CA ALA A 127 14.26 -14.54 -7.62
C ALA A 127 14.65 -14.11 -6.20
N GLY A 128 15.46 -13.04 -6.06
CA GLY A 128 15.84 -12.48 -4.76
C GLY A 128 14.65 -11.92 -3.99
N VAL A 129 13.84 -11.09 -4.64
CA VAL A 129 12.61 -10.53 -4.07
C VAL A 129 11.64 -11.65 -3.68
N ALA A 130 11.44 -12.66 -4.52
CA ALA A 130 10.58 -13.80 -4.18
C ALA A 130 11.04 -14.54 -2.91
N ALA A 131 12.36 -14.74 -2.75
CA ALA A 131 12.91 -15.34 -1.54
C ALA A 131 12.67 -14.47 -0.29
N HIS A 132 12.81 -13.15 -0.40
CA HIS A 132 12.52 -12.21 0.69
C HIS A 132 11.05 -12.18 1.07
N VAL A 133 10.16 -12.20 0.08
CA VAL A 133 8.71 -12.32 0.30
C VAL A 133 8.37 -13.62 1.02
N ASP A 134 8.92 -14.75 0.58
CA ASP A 134 8.68 -16.06 1.22
C ASP A 134 9.22 -16.12 2.66
N GLU A 135 10.41 -15.58 2.92
CA GLU A 135 10.97 -15.47 4.26
C GLU A 135 10.07 -14.62 5.18
N THR A 136 9.58 -13.49 4.67
CA THR A 136 8.70 -12.58 5.41
C THR A 136 7.36 -13.23 5.70
N GLN A 137 6.70 -13.83 4.69
CA GLN A 137 5.44 -14.56 4.87
C GLN A 137 5.59 -15.70 5.88
N THR A 138 6.71 -16.42 5.84
CA THR A 138 7.03 -17.50 6.80
C THR A 138 7.20 -16.94 8.22
N ALA A 139 7.90 -15.82 8.37
CA ALA A 139 8.13 -15.20 9.68
C ALA A 139 6.85 -14.63 10.30
N LEU A 140 5.97 -14.03 9.48
CA LEU A 140 4.71 -13.45 9.93
C LEU A 140 3.57 -14.48 10.04
N GLY A 141 3.69 -15.62 9.34
CA GLY A 141 2.70 -16.69 9.34
C GLY A 141 1.46 -16.37 8.49
N GLY A 142 1.60 -15.52 7.48
CA GLY A 142 0.48 -15.05 6.66
C GLY A 142 0.92 -14.44 5.34
N ARG A 143 -0.05 -14.27 4.44
CA ARG A 143 0.14 -13.60 3.16
C ARG A 143 0.39 -12.11 3.39
N ILE A 144 1.41 -11.57 2.74
CA ILE A 144 1.70 -10.12 2.73
C ILE A 144 1.26 -9.50 1.40
N LEU A 145 1.16 -8.17 1.35
CA LEU A 145 0.99 -7.41 0.12
C LEU A 145 2.31 -6.75 -0.29
N ILE A 146 2.57 -6.66 -1.59
CA ILE A 146 3.71 -5.93 -2.16
C ILE A 146 3.19 -4.76 -2.96
N GLU A 147 3.70 -3.58 -2.67
CA GLU A 147 3.28 -2.34 -3.31
C GLU A 147 4.12 -2.00 -4.55
N ASN A 148 3.46 -1.47 -5.59
CA ASN A 148 4.15 -0.88 -6.74
C ASN A 148 4.77 0.48 -6.37
N PRO A 149 6.07 0.72 -6.63
CA PRO A 149 6.73 1.96 -6.27
C PRO A 149 6.43 3.08 -7.27
N ALA A 150 6.56 4.35 -6.87
CA ALA A 150 6.83 5.44 -7.80
C ALA A 150 8.23 5.27 -8.40
N THR A 151 8.34 5.41 -9.72
CA THR A 151 9.63 5.29 -10.43
C THR A 151 10.01 6.59 -11.13
N TYR A 152 11.21 7.10 -10.81
CA TYR A 152 11.80 8.30 -11.44
C TYR A 152 12.89 7.95 -12.44
N VAL A 153 13.49 6.77 -12.28
CA VAL A 153 14.55 6.25 -13.14
C VAL A 153 14.24 4.80 -13.50
N ARG A 154 14.71 4.37 -14.66
CA ARG A 154 14.65 2.98 -15.11
C ARG A 154 16.04 2.47 -15.39
N PHE A 155 16.30 1.25 -14.96
CA PHE A 155 17.55 0.57 -15.28
C PHE A 155 17.50 0.06 -16.71
N SER A 156 18.56 0.29 -17.48
CA SER A 156 18.71 -0.29 -18.82
C SER A 156 18.77 -1.82 -18.82
N GLN A 157 19.01 -2.41 -17.64
CA GLN A 157 19.03 -3.85 -17.40
C GLN A 157 17.63 -4.43 -17.15
N SER A 158 16.58 -3.60 -17.02
CA SER A 158 15.22 -4.09 -16.81
C SER A 158 14.66 -4.70 -18.09
N ASP A 159 14.66 -6.04 -18.15
CA ASP A 159 14.15 -6.83 -19.28
C ASP A 159 12.70 -7.29 -19.08
N ILE A 160 12.17 -7.18 -17.86
CA ILE A 160 10.80 -7.55 -17.50
C ILE A 160 9.98 -6.27 -17.26
N PRO A 161 8.82 -6.07 -17.92
CA PRO A 161 7.91 -4.99 -17.59
C PRO A 161 7.45 -5.07 -16.13
N GLU A 162 7.30 -3.93 -15.45
CA GLU A 162 6.96 -3.88 -14.00
C GLU A 162 5.69 -4.67 -13.64
N THR A 163 4.64 -4.53 -14.45
CA THR A 163 3.37 -5.23 -14.22
C THR A 163 3.51 -6.75 -14.39
N GLU A 164 4.38 -7.21 -15.30
CA GLU A 164 4.73 -8.62 -15.45
C GLU A 164 5.60 -9.11 -14.28
N PHE A 165 6.52 -8.29 -13.80
CA PHE A 165 7.34 -8.58 -12.63
C PHE A 165 6.47 -8.79 -11.38
N LEU A 166 5.53 -7.88 -11.11
CA LEU A 166 4.59 -7.99 -9.99
C LEU A 166 3.64 -9.18 -10.14
N ALA A 167 3.15 -9.45 -11.36
CA ALA A 167 2.29 -10.59 -11.63
C ALA A 167 3.02 -11.92 -11.37
N GLU A 168 4.26 -12.02 -11.83
CA GLU A 168 5.08 -13.21 -11.64
C GLU A 168 5.52 -13.39 -10.19
N LEU A 169 5.85 -12.30 -9.48
CA LEU A 169 6.15 -12.32 -8.05
C LEU A 169 4.96 -12.87 -7.23
N ALA A 170 3.76 -12.33 -7.47
CA ALA A 170 2.54 -12.81 -6.82
C ALA A 170 2.24 -14.27 -7.18
N ARG A 171 2.50 -14.69 -8.42
CA ARG A 171 2.33 -16.08 -8.86
C ARG A 171 3.30 -17.05 -8.17
N ARG A 172 4.57 -16.66 -7.99
CA ARG A 172 5.61 -17.49 -7.38
C ARG A 172 5.43 -17.67 -5.87
N THR A 173 5.08 -16.59 -5.18
CA THR A 173 5.09 -16.51 -3.70
C THR A 173 3.70 -16.62 -3.08
N GLY A 174 2.64 -16.42 -3.87
CA GLY A 174 1.27 -16.30 -3.38
C GLY A 174 0.97 -14.99 -2.65
N CYS A 175 1.90 -14.02 -2.66
CA CYS A 175 1.67 -12.71 -2.06
C CYS A 175 0.50 -11.99 -2.75
N GLY A 176 0.00 -10.95 -2.09
CA GLY A 176 -0.88 -9.99 -2.73
C GLY A 176 -0.15 -8.75 -3.18
N LEU A 177 -0.94 -7.86 -3.75
CA LEU A 177 -0.47 -6.57 -4.17
C LEU A 177 -1.24 -5.49 -3.46
N LEU A 178 -0.52 -4.45 -3.07
CA LEU A 178 -1.07 -3.16 -2.75
C LEU A 178 -0.92 -2.32 -4.02
N LEU A 179 -2.02 -1.78 -4.52
CA LEU A 179 -2.00 -0.95 -5.72
C LEU A 179 -2.07 0.52 -5.30
N ASP A 180 -0.94 1.20 -5.32
CA ASP A 180 -0.94 2.65 -5.19
C ASP A 180 -1.15 3.29 -6.57
N LEU A 181 -2.30 3.92 -6.73
CA LEU A 181 -2.69 4.61 -7.96
C LEU A 181 -1.99 5.95 -8.14
N ASN A 182 -1.54 6.57 -7.06
CA ASN A 182 -0.69 7.76 -7.14
C ASN A 182 0.65 7.40 -7.76
N ASN A 183 1.30 6.34 -7.28
CA ASN A 183 2.53 5.80 -7.87
C ASN A 183 2.40 5.45 -9.35
N VAL A 184 1.26 4.86 -9.76
CA VAL A 184 0.98 4.61 -11.19
C VAL A 184 0.93 5.91 -11.99
N PHE A 185 0.21 6.92 -11.49
CA PHE A 185 0.07 8.19 -12.19
C PHE A 185 1.40 8.96 -12.29
N VAL A 186 2.12 9.08 -11.18
CA VAL A 186 3.44 9.73 -11.10
C VAL A 186 4.41 9.05 -12.06
N SER A 187 4.54 7.71 -11.98
CA SER A 187 5.44 6.95 -12.85
C SER A 187 5.08 7.12 -14.32
N ALA A 188 3.79 6.96 -14.68
CA ALA A 188 3.35 7.11 -16.06
C ALA A 188 3.64 8.52 -16.61
N ARG A 189 3.43 9.56 -15.78
CA ARG A 189 3.68 10.94 -16.21
C ARG A 189 5.18 11.20 -16.42
N ASN A 190 6.01 10.76 -15.49
CA ASN A 190 7.47 10.96 -15.53
C ASN A 190 8.12 10.19 -16.70
N HIS A 191 7.61 9.00 -17.04
CA HIS A 191 8.12 8.19 -18.16
C HIS A 191 7.43 8.47 -19.51
N GLY A 192 6.41 9.33 -19.54
CA GLY A 192 5.65 9.63 -20.76
C GLY A 192 4.79 8.45 -21.26
N GLU A 193 4.29 7.64 -20.33
CA GLU A 193 3.50 6.43 -20.59
C GLU A 193 2.01 6.61 -20.25
N SER A 194 1.20 5.59 -20.54
CA SER A 194 -0.22 5.58 -20.23
C SER A 194 -0.49 4.90 -18.88
N ALA A 195 -0.95 5.67 -17.90
CA ALA A 195 -1.40 5.13 -16.60
C ALA A 195 -2.53 4.10 -16.77
N LEU A 196 -3.51 4.36 -17.65
CA LEU A 196 -4.55 3.38 -17.97
C LEU A 196 -3.99 2.13 -18.66
N GLY A 197 -2.98 2.27 -19.53
CA GLY A 197 -2.31 1.12 -20.14
C GLY A 197 -1.56 0.26 -19.11
N TYR A 198 -0.92 0.91 -18.12
CA TYR A 198 -0.30 0.24 -16.98
C TYR A 198 -1.36 -0.54 -16.19
N LEU A 199 -2.47 0.11 -15.78
CA LEU A 199 -3.54 -0.55 -15.02
C LEU A 199 -4.23 -1.68 -15.78
N ALA A 200 -4.40 -1.55 -17.10
CA ALA A 200 -4.95 -2.61 -17.94
C ALA A 200 -4.05 -3.86 -17.97
N SER A 201 -2.75 -3.69 -17.76
CA SER A 201 -1.75 -4.77 -17.70
C SER A 201 -1.51 -5.26 -16.27
N PHE A 202 -1.89 -4.47 -15.26
CA PHE A 202 -1.67 -4.79 -13.85
C PHE A 202 -2.47 -6.04 -13.44
N PRO A 203 -1.90 -6.94 -12.61
CA PRO A 203 -2.59 -8.15 -12.13
C PRO A 203 -3.65 -7.82 -11.05
N LEU A 204 -4.72 -7.10 -11.43
CA LEU A 204 -5.77 -6.58 -10.54
C LEU A 204 -6.44 -7.65 -9.66
N ARG A 205 -6.42 -8.92 -10.07
CA ARG A 205 -6.96 -10.04 -9.28
C ARG A 205 -6.16 -10.34 -8.01
N SER A 206 -4.91 -9.91 -7.96
CA SER A 206 -4.01 -10.10 -6.81
C SER A 206 -4.07 -8.95 -5.81
N VAL A 207 -4.74 -7.85 -6.17
CA VAL A 207 -4.84 -6.62 -5.36
C VAL A 207 -5.69 -6.88 -4.13
N GLY A 208 -5.10 -6.65 -2.95
CA GLY A 208 -5.78 -6.73 -1.65
C GLY A 208 -6.15 -5.37 -1.06
N GLU A 209 -5.48 -4.31 -1.53
CA GLU A 209 -5.58 -2.96 -0.98
C GLU A 209 -5.20 -1.93 -2.05
N ILE A 210 -5.81 -0.75 -1.99
CA ILE A 210 -5.55 0.38 -2.89
C ILE A 210 -5.11 1.58 -2.05
N HIS A 211 -4.07 2.27 -2.46
CA HIS A 211 -3.71 3.58 -1.92
C HIS A 211 -4.08 4.70 -2.89
N LEU A 212 -4.48 5.83 -2.32
CA LEU A 212 -4.77 7.07 -3.02
C LEU A 212 -4.06 8.20 -2.27
N ALA A 213 -3.26 8.97 -2.99
CA ALA A 213 -2.57 10.13 -2.46
C ALA A 213 -2.58 11.29 -3.48
N GLY A 214 -2.07 12.45 -3.05
CA GLY A 214 -1.68 13.54 -3.93
C GLY A 214 -0.18 13.58 -4.17
N PHE A 215 0.24 14.34 -5.18
CA PHE A 215 1.64 14.52 -5.55
C PHE A 215 2.02 16.00 -5.59
N PHE A 216 3.33 16.29 -5.67
CA PHE A 216 3.87 17.63 -5.92
C PHE A 216 4.32 17.74 -7.38
N ASP A 217 3.88 18.78 -8.08
CA ASP A 217 4.32 19.07 -9.46
C ASP A 217 5.57 19.96 -9.42
N ALA A 218 6.73 19.37 -9.76
CA ALA A 218 8.02 20.03 -9.83
C ALA A 218 8.43 20.35 -11.29
N SER A 219 7.47 20.41 -12.21
CA SER A 219 7.74 20.61 -13.63
C SER A 219 8.30 22.01 -13.95
N GLU A 220 8.13 23.00 -13.07
CA GLU A 220 8.72 24.33 -13.25
C GLU A 220 10.23 24.35 -12.96
N GLU A 221 10.71 23.48 -12.06
CA GLU A 221 12.11 23.35 -11.66
C GLU A 221 12.88 22.28 -12.43
N ALA A 222 12.20 21.47 -13.25
CA ALA A 222 12.77 20.34 -13.96
C ALA A 222 12.93 20.59 -15.47
N ALA A 223 13.85 19.85 -16.10
CA ALA A 223 14.07 19.91 -17.55
C ALA A 223 13.00 19.15 -18.37
N ALA A 224 12.12 18.40 -17.70
CA ALA A 224 11.05 17.57 -18.25
C ALA A 224 9.93 17.49 -17.21
N PRO A 225 8.70 17.06 -17.58
CA PRO A 225 7.63 16.83 -16.61
C PRO A 225 8.12 15.98 -15.44
N LEU A 226 7.95 16.48 -14.22
CA LEU A 226 8.40 15.80 -13.02
C LEU A 226 7.33 15.97 -11.94
N LEU A 227 6.61 14.89 -11.68
CA LEU A 227 5.78 14.76 -10.49
C LEU A 227 6.59 14.04 -9.43
N ILE A 228 6.52 14.54 -8.19
CA ILE A 228 7.12 13.93 -7.02
C ILE A 228 6.01 13.33 -6.18
N ASP A 229 6.17 12.06 -5.84
CA ASP A 229 5.33 11.32 -4.92
C ASP A 229 5.53 11.83 -3.48
N SER A 230 4.85 12.93 -3.17
CA SER A 230 5.02 13.65 -1.91
C SER A 230 3.98 13.30 -0.87
N HIS A 231 2.87 12.68 -1.25
CA HIS A 231 1.72 12.43 -0.37
C HIS A 231 1.32 13.68 0.43
N GLY A 232 1.43 14.85 -0.20
CA GLY A 232 1.33 16.16 0.45
C GLY A 232 0.06 16.94 0.14
N ALA A 233 -0.82 16.37 -0.69
CA ALA A 233 -1.95 17.07 -1.27
C ALA A 233 -3.19 16.18 -1.33
N THR A 234 -4.34 16.80 -1.64
CA THR A 234 -5.58 16.08 -1.96
C THR A 234 -5.38 15.15 -3.15
N VAL A 235 -6.17 14.08 -3.22
CA VAL A 235 -6.10 13.14 -4.35
C VAL A 235 -6.48 13.87 -5.64
N ALA A 236 -5.60 13.81 -6.65
CA ALA A 236 -5.82 14.48 -7.93
C ALA A 236 -6.98 13.85 -8.72
N ASP A 237 -7.67 14.65 -9.54
CA ASP A 237 -8.83 14.19 -10.33
C ASP A 237 -8.45 13.05 -11.31
N GLU A 238 -7.22 13.07 -11.82
CA GLU A 238 -6.67 12.00 -12.66
C GLU A 238 -6.52 10.69 -11.89
N VAL A 239 -6.00 10.74 -10.66
CA VAL A 239 -5.87 9.58 -9.77
C VAL A 239 -7.25 9.06 -9.37
N VAL A 240 -8.21 9.95 -9.11
CA VAL A 240 -9.62 9.60 -8.89
C VAL A 240 -10.21 8.86 -10.10
N SER A 241 -9.91 9.31 -11.32
CA SER A 241 -10.39 8.65 -12.55
C SER A 241 -9.80 7.24 -12.70
N LEU A 242 -8.52 7.05 -12.37
CA LEU A 242 -7.87 5.74 -12.32
C LEU A 242 -8.50 4.83 -11.25
N PHE A 243 -8.84 5.40 -10.10
CA PHE A 243 -9.52 4.69 -9.02
C PHE A 243 -10.89 4.18 -9.42
N GLU A 244 -11.72 5.04 -10.01
CA GLU A 244 -13.05 4.68 -10.51
C GLU A 244 -12.97 3.56 -11.55
N TRP A 245 -12.04 3.68 -12.51
CA TRP A 245 -11.80 2.62 -13.49
C TRP A 245 -11.40 1.30 -12.83
N THR A 246 -10.52 1.35 -11.82
CA THR A 246 -10.01 0.17 -11.11
C THR A 246 -11.13 -0.57 -10.39
N ILE A 247 -11.91 0.13 -9.56
CA ILE A 247 -13.01 -0.47 -8.79
C ILE A 247 -14.18 -0.90 -9.69
N GLU A 248 -14.30 -0.38 -10.91
CA GLU A 248 -15.19 -0.94 -11.91
C GLU A 248 -14.78 -2.34 -12.38
N GLN A 249 -13.47 -2.61 -12.47
CA GLN A 249 -12.94 -3.92 -12.88
C GLN A 249 -12.98 -4.93 -11.72
N THR A 250 -12.60 -4.50 -10.51
CA THR A 250 -12.40 -5.40 -9.36
C THR A 250 -13.64 -5.54 -8.49
N GLY A 251 -14.54 -4.55 -8.50
CA GLY A 251 -15.44 -4.30 -7.38
C GLY A 251 -14.74 -3.51 -6.27
N PRO A 252 -15.44 -3.16 -5.19
CA PRO A 252 -14.85 -2.40 -4.09
C PRO A 252 -13.75 -3.22 -3.39
N LEU A 253 -12.63 -2.56 -3.10
CA LEU A 253 -11.51 -3.08 -2.32
C LEU A 253 -11.24 -2.14 -1.13
N PRO A 254 -10.49 -2.58 -0.09
CA PRO A 254 -9.95 -1.68 0.92
C PRO A 254 -9.20 -0.54 0.24
N THR A 255 -9.49 0.70 0.61
CA THR A 255 -8.87 1.88 -0.02
C THR A 255 -8.43 2.86 1.05
N LEU A 256 -7.14 3.16 1.08
CA LEU A 256 -6.54 4.13 1.98
C LEU A 256 -6.46 5.50 1.30
N ILE A 257 -6.76 6.55 2.05
CA ILE A 257 -6.21 7.88 1.74
C ILE A 257 -4.89 8.03 2.50
N GLU A 258 -3.81 8.13 1.74
CA GLU A 258 -2.47 8.35 2.24
C GLU A 258 -2.09 9.84 2.14
N TRP A 259 -1.57 10.36 3.24
CA TRP A 259 -1.21 11.77 3.38
C TRP A 259 -0.12 11.91 4.43
N ASP A 260 1.13 12.03 3.99
CA ASP A 260 2.32 11.96 4.84
C ASP A 260 2.99 13.30 5.09
N ASN A 261 2.93 14.20 4.10
CA ASN A 261 3.50 15.54 4.18
C ASN A 261 2.39 16.59 4.23
N ASP A 262 2.67 17.75 4.83
CA ASP A 262 1.69 18.85 4.96
C ASP A 262 0.30 18.37 5.43
N VAL A 263 0.31 17.46 6.41
CA VAL A 263 -0.87 16.75 6.89
C VAL A 263 -1.95 17.76 7.30
N PRO A 264 -3.17 17.68 6.74
CA PRO A 264 -4.21 18.63 7.04
C PRO A 264 -4.90 18.27 8.36
N ASP A 265 -5.71 19.20 8.87
CA ASP A 265 -6.54 18.92 10.04
C ASP A 265 -7.46 17.71 9.83
N TRP A 266 -7.76 16.99 10.92
CA TRP A 266 -8.56 15.76 10.89
C TRP A 266 -9.87 15.85 10.06
N PRO A 267 -10.70 16.91 10.15
CA PRO A 267 -11.92 16.99 9.35
C PRO A 267 -11.69 17.00 7.84
N VAL A 268 -10.54 17.53 7.38
CA VAL A 268 -10.18 17.57 5.96
C VAL A 268 -9.76 16.19 5.47
N LEU A 269 -8.87 15.50 6.20
CA LEU A 269 -8.48 14.13 5.87
C LEU A 269 -9.68 13.17 5.89
N LEU A 270 -10.55 13.31 6.89
CA LEU A 270 -11.78 12.51 6.97
C LEU A 270 -12.71 12.78 5.78
N ALA A 271 -12.88 14.04 5.37
CA ALA A 271 -13.70 14.39 4.22
C ALA A 271 -13.15 13.77 2.92
N GLU A 272 -11.83 13.72 2.75
CA GLU A 272 -11.19 13.06 1.61
C GLU A 272 -11.47 11.56 1.60
N ALA A 273 -11.33 10.89 2.75
CA ALA A 273 -11.68 9.47 2.88
C ALA A 273 -13.16 9.19 2.60
N MET A 274 -14.06 10.11 2.95
CA MET A 274 -15.48 9.96 2.63
C MET A 274 -15.76 10.08 1.13
N LYS A 275 -15.00 10.89 0.38
CA LYS A 275 -15.10 10.93 -1.09
C LYS A 275 -14.73 9.58 -1.73
N ALA A 276 -13.72 8.88 -1.21
CA ALA A 276 -13.38 7.53 -1.65
C ALA A 276 -14.45 6.51 -1.24
N GLN A 277 -14.95 6.61 0.00
CA GLN A 277 -16.01 5.74 0.50
C GLN A 277 -17.30 5.82 -0.34
N ASP A 278 -17.66 7.02 -0.82
CA ASP A 278 -18.83 7.23 -1.66
C ASP A 278 -18.69 6.53 -3.02
N ARG A 279 -17.49 6.58 -3.61
CA ARG A 279 -17.17 5.88 -4.87
C ARG A 279 -17.20 4.37 -4.72
N LEU A 280 -16.65 3.83 -3.62
CA LEU A 280 -16.73 2.41 -3.30
C LEU A 280 -18.19 1.93 -3.24
N ARG A 281 -19.07 2.68 -2.56
CA ARG A 281 -20.51 2.35 -2.49
C ARG A 281 -21.20 2.41 -3.85
N HIS A 282 -20.79 3.33 -4.72
CA HIS A 282 -21.32 3.40 -6.09
C HIS A 282 -20.88 2.18 -6.91
N ALA A 283 -19.59 1.84 -6.85
CA ALA A 283 -19.00 0.71 -7.56
C ALA A 283 -19.61 -0.63 -7.12
N GLU A 284 -19.86 -0.84 -5.83
CA GLU A 284 -20.53 -2.04 -5.29
C GLU A 284 -21.89 -2.29 -5.98
N ARG A 285 -22.72 -1.25 -6.09
CA ARG A 285 -24.04 -1.32 -6.76
C ARG A 285 -23.93 -1.56 -8.26
N GLY A 286 -22.87 -1.02 -8.90
CA GLY A 286 -22.60 -1.23 -10.31
C GLY A 286 -22.11 -2.66 -10.60
N TYR A 287 -21.19 -3.15 -9.77
CA TYR A 287 -20.54 -4.45 -9.91
C TYR A 287 -21.52 -5.61 -9.70
N ALA A 288 -22.36 -5.56 -8.65
CA ALA A 288 -23.40 -6.55 -8.41
C ALA A 288 -24.33 -6.74 -9.63
N ARG A 289 -24.78 -5.63 -10.23
CA ARG A 289 -25.61 -5.65 -11.44
C ARG A 289 -24.92 -6.24 -12.66
N ARG A 290 -23.59 -6.13 -12.77
CA ARG A 290 -22.80 -6.72 -13.87
C ARG A 290 -22.64 -8.23 -13.70
N LEU A 291 -22.42 -8.69 -12.47
CA LEU A 291 -22.34 -10.12 -12.17
C LEU A 291 -23.66 -10.84 -12.50
N ASP A 292 -24.79 -10.28 -12.08
CA ASP A 292 -26.13 -10.85 -12.36
C ASP A 292 -26.40 -10.97 -13.87
N ARG A 293 -25.96 -9.99 -14.67
CA ARG A 293 -26.11 -10.01 -16.14
C ARG A 293 -25.21 -11.01 -16.85
N ARG A 294 -24.07 -11.39 -16.26
CA ARG A 294 -23.16 -12.41 -16.82
C ARG A 294 -23.57 -13.84 -16.45
N ALA A 295 -24.43 -14.00 -15.45
CA ALA A 295 -24.95 -15.29 -15.00
C ALA A 295 -26.25 -15.71 -15.72
N LEU A 296 -26.82 -14.82 -16.54
CA LEU A 296 -27.97 -15.06 -17.43
C LEU A 296 -27.51 -15.34 -18.86
#